data_AF-A0ABD1Y1K1-F1
#
_entry.id   AF-A0ABD1Y1K1-F1
#
_cell.length_a   1.000
_cell.length_b   1.000
_cell.length_c   1.000
_cell.angle_alpha   90.00
_cell.angle_beta   90.00
_cell.angle_gamma   90.00
#
_symmetry.space_group_name_H-M   'P 1'
#
loop_
_entity.id
_entity.type
_entity.pdbx_description
1 polymer ?
#
loop_
_entity_poly.entity_id
_entity_poly.type
_entity_poly.pdbx_seq_one_letter_code
_entity_poly.pdbx_strand_id
1 'polypeptide(L)'
;MKITARNVHEGQGRNAGRESNLQDPGLEGNLICDACLQLSTEAESVLKNPDTEKTLVELFSQMACENLMSPKMKSKCVDLVRIYVPDLLGTLQSYLQPEINAQKSESANLSAISLLTSRPLI
;
A
#
# COMPACT_ATOMS: atom_id res chain seq x y z
N MET A 1 51.67 2.36 20.87
CA MET A 1 50.30 2.08 20.38
C MET A 1 49.44 3.29 20.74
N LYS A 2 49.18 4.19 19.78
CA LYS A 2 48.36 5.39 19.97
C LYS A 2 47.14 5.24 19.06
N ILE A 3 45.95 5.19 19.65
CA ILE A 3 44.69 5.26 18.90
C ILE A 3 44.28 6.73 18.91
N THR A 4 44.42 7.39 17.77
CA THR A 4 43.88 8.73 17.55
C THR A 4 42.43 8.59 17.09
N ALA A 5 41.51 9.30 17.76
CA ALA A 5 40.12 9.42 17.31
C ALA A 5 40.09 10.07 15.92
N ARG A 6 39.48 9.42 14.94
CA ARG A 6 39.21 10.05 13.64
C ARG A 6 37.99 10.94 13.76
N ASN A 7 38.17 12.20 13.37
CA ASN A 7 37.11 13.16 13.13
C ASN A 7 36.13 12.62 12.08
N VAL A 8 34.84 12.65 12.40
CA VAL A 8 33.75 12.50 11.44
C VAL A 8 33.71 13.78 10.63
N HIS A 9 34.14 13.72 9.38
CA HIS A 9 33.85 14.76 8.41
C HIS A 9 32.34 14.78 8.16
N GLU A 10 31.75 15.97 8.32
CA GLU A 10 30.41 16.32 7.85
C GLU A 10 30.22 15.83 6.41
N GLY A 11 29.32 14.85 6.26
CA GLY A 11 28.88 14.32 4.98
C GLY A 11 27.47 14.82 4.70
N GLN A 12 27.41 16.03 4.14
CA GLN A 12 26.35 16.62 3.32
C GLN A 12 25.08 15.76 3.16
N GLY A 13 23.98 16.23 3.77
CA GLY A 13 22.63 15.77 3.45
C GLY A 13 22.34 16.00 1.97
N ARG A 14 22.08 14.92 1.23
CA ARG A 14 21.48 14.99 -0.11
C ARG A 14 19.97 15.12 0.05
N ASN A 15 19.51 16.33 0.34
CA ASN A 15 18.20 16.77 -0.13
C ASN A 15 18.30 16.90 -1.64
N ALA A 16 18.09 15.79 -2.35
CA ALA A 16 17.80 15.83 -3.77
C ALA A 16 16.35 16.29 -3.92
N GLY A 17 16.13 17.60 -3.77
CA GLY A 17 14.97 18.25 -4.34
C GLY A 17 15.01 18.02 -5.84
N ARG A 18 14.21 17.07 -6.32
CA ARG A 18 13.86 17.01 -7.73
C ARG A 18 12.63 17.88 -7.91
N GLU A 19 12.85 19.20 -7.88
CA GLU A 19 11.95 20.12 -8.56
C GLU A 19 12.15 19.87 -10.07
N SER A 20 11.51 18.82 -10.58
CA SER A 20 11.24 18.73 -12.00
C SER A 20 10.15 19.75 -12.27
N ASN A 21 10.52 20.87 -12.87
CA ASN A 21 9.59 21.75 -13.56
C ASN A 21 9.03 20.96 -14.76
N LEU A 22 8.02 20.12 -14.50
CA LEU A 22 7.29 19.39 -15.53
C LEU A 22 5.96 20.11 -15.72
N GLN A 23 6.00 21.15 -16.56
CA GLN A 23 4.80 21.73 -17.13
C GLN A 23 4.41 20.90 -18.37
N ASP A 24 4.11 19.61 -18.18
CA ASP A 24 3.42 18.79 -19.18
C ASP A 24 2.24 18.09 -18.50
N PRO A 25 1.02 18.64 -18.61
CA PRO A 25 -0.16 18.13 -17.91
C PRO A 25 -0.65 16.77 -18.44
N GLY A 26 -0.04 16.21 -19.50
CA GLY A 26 -0.44 14.94 -20.09
C GLY A 26 0.45 13.75 -19.70
N LEU A 27 1.75 13.98 -19.50
CA LEU A 27 2.70 12.87 -19.29
C LEU A 27 2.80 12.41 -17.83
N GLU A 28 2.67 13.32 -16.86
CA GLU A 28 2.67 12.99 -15.43
C GLU A 28 1.43 12.22 -15.00
N GLY A 29 0.26 12.58 -15.54
CA GLY A 29 -0.99 11.89 -15.25
C GLY A 29 -0.93 10.41 -15.62
N ASN A 30 -0.33 10.09 -16.76
CA ASN A 30 -0.17 8.71 -17.23
C ASN A 30 0.87 7.95 -16.39
N LEU A 31 2.01 8.57 -16.07
CA LEU A 31 3.05 7.94 -15.23
C LEU A 31 2.53 7.60 -13.82
N ILE A 32 1.72 8.47 -13.22
CA ILE A 32 1.14 8.23 -11.89
C ILE A 32 0.10 7.10 -11.98
N CYS A 33 -0.76 7.09 -13.00
CA CYS A 33 -1.75 6.03 -13.20
C CYS A 33 -1.08 4.67 -13.42
N ASP A 34 -0.05 4.61 -14.26
CA ASP A 34 0.71 3.38 -14.54
C ASP A 34 1.42 2.87 -13.29
N ALA A 35 2.03 3.77 -12.50
CA ALA A 35 2.65 3.40 -11.23
C ALA A 35 1.62 2.88 -10.21
N CYS A 36 0.46 3.53 -10.09
CA CYS A 36 -0.63 3.06 -9.22
C CYS A 36 -1.13 1.67 -9.65
N LEU A 37 -1.26 1.42 -10.95
CA LEU A 37 -1.69 0.13 -11.49
C LEU A 37 -0.64 -0.96 -11.21
N GLN A 38 0.63 -0.65 -11.41
CA GLN A 38 1.73 -1.57 -11.10
C GLN A 38 1.76 -1.92 -9.60
N LEU A 39 1.74 -0.91 -8.73
CA LEU A 39 1.72 -1.10 -7.27
C LEU A 39 0.50 -1.90 -6.80
N SER A 40 -0.68 -1.65 -7.37
CA SER A 40 -1.89 -2.38 -7.03
C SER A 40 -1.81 -3.84 -7.47
N THR A 41 -1.22 -4.10 -8.65
CA THR A 41 -1.00 -5.46 -9.16
C THR A 41 -0.01 -6.23 -8.29
N GLU A 42 1.09 -5.58 -7.89
CA GLU A 42 2.08 -6.16 -6.98
C GLU A 42 1.46 -6.45 -5.60
N ALA A 43 0.71 -5.49 -5.05
CA ALA A 43 0.01 -5.67 -3.79
C ALA A 43 -1.01 -6.82 -3.88
N GLU A 44 -1.79 -6.92 -4.96
CA GLU A 44 -2.71 -8.05 -5.17
C GLU A 44 -1.97 -9.39 -5.20
N SER A 45 -0.82 -9.47 -5.87
CA SER A 45 0.01 -10.67 -5.91
C SER A 45 0.52 -11.08 -4.52
N VAL A 46 0.92 -10.11 -3.71
CA VAL A 46 1.34 -10.37 -2.32
C VAL A 46 0.16 -10.86 -1.50
N LEU A 47 -0.99 -10.19 -1.58
CA LEU A 47 -2.16 -10.56 -0.80
C LEU A 47 -2.72 -11.95 -1.16
N LYS A 48 -2.64 -12.37 -2.43
CA LYS A 48 -3.08 -13.70 -2.88
C LYS A 48 -2.11 -14.83 -2.50
N ASN A 49 -0.90 -14.50 -2.05
CA ASN A 49 0.07 -15.52 -1.64
C ASN A 49 -0.35 -16.12 -0.27
N PRO A 50 -0.61 -17.44 -0.18
CA PRO A 50 -0.97 -18.07 1.10
C PRO A 50 0.12 -17.93 2.17
N ASP A 51 1.39 -17.76 1.77
CA ASP A 51 2.49 -17.53 2.72
C ASP A 51 2.40 -16.17 3.41
N THR A 52 1.77 -15.17 2.77
CA THR A 52 1.55 -13.86 3.37
C THR A 52 0.57 -13.94 4.54
N GLU A 53 -0.55 -14.66 4.37
CA GLU A 53 -1.49 -14.91 5.47
C GLU A 53 -0.82 -15.63 6.64
N LYS A 54 -0.13 -16.74 6.34
CA LYS A 54 0.57 -17.53 7.36
C LYS A 54 1.58 -16.69 8.13
N THR A 55 2.41 -15.92 7.41
CA THR A 55 3.44 -15.07 8.01
C THR A 55 2.82 -14.01 8.91
N LEU A 56 1.73 -13.37 8.49
CA LEU A 56 1.05 -12.36 9.30
C LEU A 56 0.40 -12.98 10.54
N VAL A 57 -0.25 -14.15 10.42
CA VAL A 57 -0.82 -14.86 11.58
C VAL A 57 0.27 -15.20 12.60
N GLU A 58 1.40 -15.73 12.15
CA GLU A 58 2.53 -16.05 13.02
C GLU A 58 3.12 -14.80 13.68
N LEU A 59 3.36 -13.76 12.88
CA LEU A 59 3.95 -12.50 13.34
C LEU A 59 3.05 -11.80 14.36
N PHE A 60 1.74 -11.68 14.12
CA PHE A 60 0.82 -11.06 15.07
C PHE A 60 0.61 -11.92 16.31
N SER A 61 0.60 -13.25 16.17
CA SER A 61 0.56 -14.14 17.33
C SER A 61 1.79 -13.95 18.22
N GLN A 62 2.98 -13.80 17.61
CA GLN A 62 4.21 -13.57 18.35
C GLN A 62 4.28 -12.17 18.96
N MET A 63 4.01 -11.12 18.19
CA MET A 63 4.21 -9.75 18.67
C MET A 63 3.10 -9.28 19.62
N ALA A 64 1.84 -9.65 19.36
CA ALA A 64 0.70 -9.14 20.11
C ALA A 64 0.25 -10.07 21.25
N CYS A 65 0.41 -11.40 21.09
CA CYS A 65 -0.18 -12.36 22.03
C CYS A 65 0.83 -12.99 23.00
N GLU A 66 2.11 -13.15 22.63
CA GLU A 66 3.12 -13.85 23.46
C GLU A 66 3.28 -13.25 24.86
N ASN A 67 3.27 -11.92 24.96
CA ASN A 67 3.55 -11.17 26.19
C ASN A 67 2.35 -11.09 27.16
N LEU A 68 1.22 -11.72 26.81
CA LEU A 68 0.03 -11.72 27.67
C LEU A 68 0.25 -12.65 28.87
N MET A 69 0.18 -12.08 30.08
CA MET A 69 0.42 -12.81 31.33
C MET A 69 -0.58 -13.94 31.60
N SER A 70 -1.81 -13.82 31.09
CA SER A 70 -2.86 -14.83 31.29
C SER A 70 -2.88 -15.81 30.12
N PRO A 71 -2.75 -17.13 30.36
CA PRO A 71 -2.85 -18.15 29.31
C PRO A 71 -4.18 -18.10 28.55
N LYS A 72 -5.28 -17.79 29.25
CA LYS A 72 -6.60 -17.63 28.65
C LYS A 72 -6.64 -16.43 27.69
N MET A 73 -6.01 -15.32 28.07
CA MET A 73 -5.90 -14.14 27.21
C MET A 73 -4.98 -14.39 26.01
N LYS A 74 -3.86 -15.08 26.20
CA LYS A 74 -2.97 -15.50 25.11
C LYS A 74 -3.70 -16.36 24.08
N SER A 75 -4.43 -17.37 24.54
CA SER A 75 -5.26 -18.23 23.67
C SER A 75 -6.30 -17.41 22.90
N LYS A 76 -7.07 -16.58 23.62
CA LYS A 76 -8.10 -15.75 22.98
C LYS A 76 -7.52 -14.76 21.96
N CYS A 77 -6.36 -14.19 22.25
CA CYS A 77 -5.66 -13.31 21.32
C CYS A 77 -5.26 -14.05 20.02
N VAL A 78 -4.68 -15.24 20.14
CA VAL A 78 -4.30 -16.06 18.97
C VAL A 78 -5.53 -16.43 18.15
N ASP A 79 -6.65 -16.76 18.79
CA ASP A 79 -7.92 -17.02 18.10
C ASP A 79 -8.39 -15.79 17.30
N LEU A 80 -8.31 -14.60 17.88
CA LEU A 80 -8.67 -13.36 17.17
C LEU A 80 -7.74 -13.09 15.99
N VAL A 81 -6.43 -13.30 16.14
CA VAL A 81 -5.46 -13.15 15.04
C VAL A 81 -5.81 -14.10 13.89
N ARG A 82 -6.10 -15.37 14.19
CA ARG A 82 -6.49 -16.38 13.18
C ARG A 82 -7.81 -16.07 12.47
N ILE A 83 -8.70 -15.30 13.09
CA ILE A 83 -9.97 -14.89 12.48
C ILE A 83 -9.81 -13.62 11.65
N TYR A 84 -9.16 -12.59 12.21
CA TYR A 84 -9.14 -11.26 11.61
C TYR A 84 -8.07 -11.08 10.54
N VAL A 85 -6.94 -11.79 10.61
CA VAL A 85 -5.91 -11.67 9.56
C VAL A 85 -6.45 -12.15 8.21
N PRO A 86 -7.06 -13.35 8.08
CA PRO A 86 -7.63 -13.79 6.81
C PRO A 86 -8.77 -12.89 6.32
N ASP A 87 -9.65 -12.43 7.23
CA ASP A 87 -10.76 -11.54 6.90
C ASP A 87 -10.29 -10.18 6.35
N LEU A 88 -9.25 -9.61 6.97
CA LEU A 88 -8.63 -8.37 6.50
C LEU A 88 -7.95 -8.56 5.14
N LEU A 89 -7.21 -9.65 4.95
CA LEU A 89 -6.56 -9.93 3.67
C LEU A 89 -7.59 -10.13 2.55
N GLY A 90 -8.67 -10.87 2.81
CA GLY A 90 -9.77 -11.04 1.85
C GLY A 90 -10.43 -9.70 1.50
N THR A 91 -10.63 -8.84 2.49
CA THR A 91 -11.14 -7.48 2.30
C THR A 91 -10.20 -6.64 1.42
N LEU A 92 -8.90 -6.66 1.70
CA LEU A 92 -7.90 -5.94 0.90
C LEU A 92 -7.82 -6.46 -0.54
N GLN A 93 -7.88 -7.78 -0.74
CA GLN A 93 -7.93 -8.38 -2.07
C GLN A 93 -9.15 -7.87 -2.86
N SER A 94 -10.31 -7.76 -2.23
CA SER A 94 -11.52 -7.24 -2.90
C SER A 94 -11.39 -5.79 -3.38
N TYR A 95 -10.61 -4.96 -2.66
CA TYR A 95 -10.33 -3.57 -3.05
C TYR A 95 -9.31 -3.45 -4.18
N LEU A 96 -8.46 -4.46 -4.39
CA LEU A 96 -7.44 -4.45 -5.43
C LEU A 96 -7.85 -5.19 -6.71
N GLN A 97 -8.93 -5.98 -6.65
CA GLN A 97 -9.44 -6.69 -7.82
C GLN A 97 -9.85 -5.69 -8.93
N PRO A 98 -9.20 -5.73 -10.10
CA PRO A 98 -9.42 -4.76 -11.17
C PRO A 98 -10.83 -4.84 -11.75
N GLU A 99 -11.47 -6.01 -11.73
CA GLU A 99 -12.81 -6.20 -12.30
C GLU A 99 -13.93 -5.50 -11.49
N ILE A 100 -13.69 -5.23 -10.20
CA ILE A 100 -14.61 -4.50 -9.32
C ILE A 100 -14.27 -3.00 -9.31
N ASN A 101 -13.00 -2.64 -9.50
CA ASN A 101 -12.50 -1.28 -9.23
C ASN A 101 -12.10 -0.48 -10.47
N ALA A 102 -12.06 -1.08 -11.67
CA ALA A 102 -11.89 -0.38 -12.94
C ALA A 102 -13.01 0.64 -13.23
N GLN A 103 -14.15 0.55 -12.52
CA GLN A 103 -15.21 1.54 -12.58
C GLN A 103 -15.11 2.65 -11.51
N LYS A 104 -14.24 2.52 -10.50
CA LYS A 104 -14.09 3.55 -9.45
C LYS A 104 -12.91 4.48 -9.67
N SER A 105 -12.00 4.15 -10.59
CA SER A 105 -11.11 5.15 -11.19
C SER A 105 -11.86 5.87 -12.32
N GLU A 106 -12.78 6.75 -11.96
CA GLU A 106 -13.29 7.81 -12.84
C GLU A 106 -12.16 8.82 -13.11
N SER A 107 -11.04 8.35 -13.66
CA SER A 107 -9.90 9.16 -14.07
C SER A 107 -9.26 8.65 -15.36
N ALA A 108 -9.72 7.53 -15.93
CA ALA A 108 -9.19 6.99 -17.18
C ALA A 108 -9.97 7.40 -18.44
N ASN A 109 -10.99 8.29 -18.36
CA ASN A 109 -11.65 8.75 -19.58
C ASN A 109 -12.27 10.15 -19.50
N LEU A 110 -11.42 11.20 -19.56
CA LEU A 110 -11.87 12.58 -19.78
C LEU A 110 -12.64 12.77 -21.10
N SER A 111 -12.62 11.80 -22.02
CA SER A 111 -13.30 11.93 -23.32
C SER A 111 -14.80 11.61 -23.28
N ALA A 112 -15.32 11.05 -22.17
CA ALA A 112 -16.76 10.76 -22.02
C ALA A 112 -17.56 11.89 -21.33
N ILE A 113 -16.89 12.83 -20.66
CA ILE A 113 -17.54 13.93 -19.90
C ILE A 113 -18.23 14.94 -20.84
N SER A 114 -17.75 15.09 -22.07
CA SER A 114 -18.35 15.95 -23.09
C SER A 114 -19.76 15.53 -23.53
N LEU A 115 -20.18 14.28 -23.27
CA LEU A 115 -21.52 13.80 -23.60
C LEU A 115 -22.55 14.02 -22.47
N LEU A 116 -22.11 14.26 -21.23
CA LEU A 116 -23.01 14.48 -20.09
C LEU A 116 -23.32 15.97 -19.83
N THR A 117 -22.50 16.89 -20.35
CA THR A 117 -22.72 18.34 -20.20
C THR A 117 -23.65 18.94 -21.26
N SER A 118 -24.05 18.16 -22.27
CA SER A 118 -24.90 18.64 -23.37
C SER A 118 -26.41 18.43 -23.14
N ARG A 119 -26.87 18.12 -21.92
CA ARG A 119 -28.30 18.26 -21.60
C ARG A 119 -28.63 19.75 -21.49
N PRO A 120 -29.39 20.34 -22.42
CA PRO A 120 -29.83 21.71 -22.24
C PRO A 120 -30.81 21.71 -21.08
N LEU A 121 -30.51 22.52 -20.05
CA LEU A 121 -31.55 23.02 -19.16
C LEU A 121 -32.27 24.13 -19.94
N ILE A 122 -33.40 23.77 -20.56
CA ILE A 122 -34.63 24.55 -20.81
C ILE A 122 -35.56 23.62 -21.61
#